data_AF-A0A0R3LTG2-F1
#
_entry.id   AF-A0A0R3LTG2-F1
#
_cell.length_a   1.000
_cell.length_b   1.000
_cell.length_c   1.000
_cell.angle_alpha   90.00
_cell.angle_beta   90.00
_cell.angle_gamma   90.00
#
_symmetry.space_group_name_H-M   'P 1'
#
loop_
_entity.id
_entity.type
_entity.pdbx_description
1 polymer ?
#
loop_
_entity_poly.entity_id
_entity_poly.type
_entity_poly.pdbx_seq_one_letter_code
_entity_poly.pdbx_strand_id
1 'polypeptide(L)' 'MARNSTTRTGLEKRTRERILSSPVALAFVRTVVARRGISETEARQIYLDYINRSWSAAHRGRRVMT' A
#
# COMPACT_ATOMS: atom_id res chain seq x y z
N MET A 1 11.32 0.49 28.98
CA MET A 1 10.07 -0.11 28.48
C MET A 1 10.05 -0.07 26.95
N ALA A 2 10.30 -1.19 26.26
CA ALA A 2 10.43 -1.27 24.79
C ALA A 2 9.30 -2.13 24.19
N ARG A 3 8.05 -1.71 24.37
CA ARG A 3 6.86 -2.54 24.08
C ARG A 3 6.05 -2.16 22.83
N ASN A 4 6.49 -1.17 22.05
CA ASN A 4 5.66 -0.63 20.95
C ASN A 4 6.21 -0.85 19.52
N SER A 5 7.51 -1.06 19.32
CA SER A 5 8.07 -1.11 17.96
C SER A 5 7.78 -2.42 17.23
N THR A 6 7.97 -3.56 17.88
CA THR A 6 7.81 -4.91 17.27
C THR A 6 6.36 -5.22 16.90
N THR A 7 5.42 -4.78 17.74
CA THR A 7 3.97 -4.97 17.52
C THR A 7 3.45 -4.10 16.38
N ARG A 8 3.99 -2.89 16.21
CA ARG A 8 3.65 -1.99 15.09
C ARG A 8 4.11 -2.56 13.76
N THR A 9 5.35 -3.04 13.68
CA THR A 9 5.88 -3.68 12.45
C THR A 9 5.09 -4.91 12.05
N GLY A 10 4.67 -5.74 13.01
CA GLY A 10 3.84 -6.92 12.74
C GLY A 10 2.42 -6.57 12.29
N LEU A 11 1.83 -5.49 12.81
CA LEU A 11 0.52 -5.00 12.39
C LEU A 11 0.56 -4.38 10.99
N GLU A 12 1.60 -3.61 10.69
CA GLU A 12 1.85 -3.02 9.37
C GLU A 12 2.05 -4.12 8.32
N LYS A 13 2.79 -5.19 8.64
CA LYS A 13 2.96 -6.35 7.75
C LYS A 13 1.64 -7.04 7.43
N ARG A 14 0.83 -7.35 8.45
CA ARG A 14 -0.49 -7.98 8.25
C ARG A 14 -1.46 -7.10 7.46
N THR A 15 -1.42 -5.80 7.69
CA THR A 15 -2.24 -4.84 6.92
C THR A 15 -1.82 -4.81 5.46
N ARG A 16 -0.51 -4.78 5.17
CA ARG A 16 0.03 -4.84 3.81
C ARG A 16 -0.36 -6.13 3.10
N GLU A 17 -0.22 -7.27 3.76
CA GLU A 17 -0.63 -8.56 3.21
C GLU A 17 -2.12 -8.58 2.89
N ARG A 18 -2.97 -8.08 3.79
CA ARG A 18 -4.42 -7.98 3.56
C ARG A 18 -4.75 -7.09 2.36
N ILE A 19 -4.10 -5.94 2.23
CA ILE A 19 -4.29 -5.02 1.09
C ILE A 19 -3.91 -5.70 -0.22
N LEU A 20 -2.76 -6.38 -0.25
CA LEU A 20 -2.24 -7.05 -1.44
C LEU A 20 -3.02 -8.31 -1.83
N SER A 21 -3.74 -8.93 -0.90
CA SER A 21 -4.64 -10.05 -1.17
C SER A 21 -5.98 -9.64 -1.82
N SER A 22 -6.24 -8.34 -1.96
CA SER A 22 -7.45 -7.85 -2.64
C SER A 22 -7.45 -8.23 -4.13
N PRO A 23 -8.59 -8.64 -4.72
CA PRO A 23 -8.69 -8.93 -6.16
C PRO A 23 -8.21 -7.76 -7.04
N VAL A 24 -8.45 -6.53 -6.61
CA VAL A 24 -8.00 -5.32 -7.32
C VAL A 24 -6.47 -5.20 -7.31
N ALA A 25 -5.85 -5.44 -6.16
CA ALA A 25 -4.39 -5.40 -6.03
C ALA A 25 -3.74 -6.49 -6.88
N LEU A 26 -4.30 -7.70 -6.86
CA LEU A 26 -3.82 -8.83 -7.67
C LEU A 26 -3.93 -8.54 -9.18
N ALA A 27 -5.07 -8.01 -9.63
CA ALA A 27 -5.26 -7.64 -11.04
C ALA A 27 -4.31 -6.51 -11.48
N PHE A 28 -4.12 -5.50 -10.62
CA PHE A 28 -3.18 -4.42 -10.86
C PHE A 28 -1.75 -4.96 -11.03
N VAL A 29 -1.28 -5.76 -10.07
CA VAL A 29 0.08 -6.34 -10.08
C VAL A 29 0.30 -7.16 -11.35
N ARG A 30 -0.63 -8.06 -11.70
CA ARG A 30 -0.56 -8.85 -12.94
C ARG A 30 -0.46 -7.97 -14.18
N THR A 31 -1.27 -6.92 -14.24
CA THR A 31 -1.29 -5.99 -15.38
C THR A 31 0.00 -5.22 -15.51
N VAL A 32 0.54 -4.71 -14.40
CA VAL A 32 1.78 -3.92 -14.40
C VAL A 32 2.99 -4.78 -14.74
N VAL A 33 3.09 -5.98 -14.18
CA VAL A 33 4.16 -6.95 -14.53
C VAL A 33 4.12 -7.24 -16.02
N ALA A 34 2.96 -7.60 -16.57
CA ALA A 34 2.83 -7.93 -18.00
C ALA A 34 3.14 -6.75 -18.93
N ARG A 35 2.81 -5.51 -18.53
CA ARG A 35 3.00 -4.33 -19.38
C ARG A 35 4.39 -3.69 -19.27
N ARG A 36 5.03 -3.79 -18.10
CA ARG A 36 6.30 -3.10 -17.82
C ARG A 36 7.51 -4.03 -17.77
N GLY A 37 7.30 -5.34 -17.72
CA GLY A 37 8.40 -6.32 -17.60
C GLY A 37 9.15 -6.22 -16.27
N ILE A 38 8.52 -5.69 -15.23
CA ILE A 38 9.11 -5.52 -13.90
C ILE A 38 8.79 -6.69 -12.97
N SER A 39 9.50 -6.78 -11.86
CA SER A 39 9.25 -7.81 -10.85
C SER A 39 7.89 -7.63 -10.16
N GLU A 40 7.32 -8.73 -9.68
CA GLU A 40 6.07 -8.69 -8.91
C GLU A 40 6.20 -7.85 -7.62
N THR A 41 7.36 -7.94 -6.95
CA THR A 41 7.66 -7.14 -5.76
C THR A 41 7.62 -5.65 -6.05
N GLU A 42 8.20 -5.23 -7.17
CA GLU A 42 8.19 -3.83 -7.59
C GLU A 42 6.78 -3.35 -7.94
N ALA A 43 6.00 -4.17 -8.67
CA ALA A 43 4.60 -3.87 -8.97
C ALA A 43 3.73 -3.74 -7.70
N ARG A 44 3.96 -4.59 -6.69
CA ARG A 44 3.28 -4.48 -5.38
C ARG A 44 3.64 -3.17 -4.66
N GLN A 45 4.90 -2.73 -4.73
CA GLN A 45 5.30 -1.44 -4.14
C GLN A 45 4.63 -0.26 -4.83
N ILE A 46 4.52 -0.28 -6.16
CA ILE A 46 3.81 0.76 -6.92
C ILE A 46 2.35 0.87 -6.45
N TYR A 47 1.67 -0.27 -6.24
CA TYR A 47 0.30 -0.26 -5.74
C TYR A 47 0.19 0.35 -4.32
N LEU A 48 1.12 -0.02 -3.43
CA LEU A 48 1.15 0.52 -2.07
C LEU A 48 1.44 2.03 -2.05
N ASP A 49 2.34 2.51 -2.91
CA ASP A 49 2.61 3.94 -3.07
C ASP A 49 1.36 4.70 -3.55
N TYR A 50 0.67 4.15 -4.56
CA TYR A 50 -0.54 4.76 -5.11
C TYR A 50 -1.64 4.97 -4.05
N ILE A 51 -1.93 3.95 -3.24
CA ILE A 51 -2.97 4.06 -2.20
C ILE A 51 -2.55 4.98 -1.06
N ASN A 52 -1.26 4.98 -0.69
CA ASN A 52 -0.74 5.87 0.36
C ASN A 52 -0.75 7.34 -0.09
N ARG A 53 -0.43 7.59 -1.37
CA ARG A 53 -0.50 8.90 -2.00
C ARG A 53 -1.95 9.40 -2.09
N SER A 54 -2.88 8.52 -2.48
CA SER A 54 -4.31 8.83 -2.54
C SER A 54 -4.88 9.16 -1.16
N TRP A 55 -4.49 8.40 -0.13
CA TRP A 55 -4.85 8.67 1.26
C TRP A 55 -4.37 10.05 1.72
N SER A 56 -3.11 10.38 1.43
CA SER A 56 -2.50 11.67 1.78
C SER A 56 -3.18 12.85 1.07
N ALA A 57 -3.58 12.68 -0.19
CA ALA A 57 -4.31 13.69 -0.95
C ALA A 57 -5.72 13.95 -0.37
N ALA A 58 -6.45 12.89 -0.02
CA ALA A 58 -7.77 12.99 0.61
C ALA A 58 -7.72 13.67 1.99
N HIS A 59 -6.64 13.45 2.76
CA HIS A 59 -6.48 14.05 4.09
C HIS A 59 -5.99 15.51 4.03
N ARG A 60 -5.30 15.90 2.96
CA ARG A 60 -4.84 17.29 2.76
C ARG A 60 -6.00 18.22 2.40
N GLY A 61 -6.99 17.76 1.62
CA GLY A 61 -8.19 18.54 1.30
C GLY A 61 -9.11 18.80 2.49
N ARG A 62 -9.13 17.88 3.48
CA ARG A 62 -9.97 18.00 4.67
C ARG A 62 -9.46 19.03 5.69
N ARG A 63 -8.19 19.42 5.62
CA ARG A 63 -7.54 20.37 6.56
C ARG A 63 -7.71 21.84 6.18
N VAL A 64 -8.22 22.15 4.99
CA VAL A 64 -8.41 23.53 4.51
C VAL A 64 -9.87 24.01 4.74
N MET A 65 -10.70 23.18 5.39
CA MET A 65 -12.14 23.40 5.56
C MET A 65 -12.56 23.44 7.05
N THR A 66 -11.62 23.82 7.92
CA THR A 66 -11.84 24.12 9.36
C THR A 66 -11.11 25.41 9.68
#